data_AF-A0A2T1A4T6-F1
#
_entry.id   AF-A0A2T1A4T6-F1
#
_cell.length_a   1.000
_cell.length_b   1.000
_cell.length_c   1.000
_cell.angle_alpha   90.00
_cell.angle_beta   90.00
_cell.angle_gamma   90.00
#
_symmetry.space_group_name_H-M   'P 1'
#
loop_
_entity.id
_entity.type
_entity.pdbx_description
1 polymer ?
#
loop_
_entity_poly.entity_id
_entity_poly.type
_entity_poly.pdbx_seq_one_letter_code
_entity_poly.pdbx_strand_id
1 'polypeptide(L)'
;MSRRNRFADGWAALSGVVLGGLAFAAIPGEPVAAIVGVGVAAVAYGAKVGGSALVDRNKPDSMAPLEGPLPKRGSPAEVWLGRAQNATRKRDALIASASDSYLKDQLDSVAIQTSGTLETIGRLSRQVAALEQGLDRIPLARLTEQQSRLQAEANRGLTDESSIETSNSLRSVNEQLQSFQRLHAARDGLVARMESATVGLESLNSHIAELIAMSATSVTVQNLSGEGTIEALNQELSDIRAGLEESETYTREVLGRDLT
;
A
#
# COMPACT_ATOMS: atom_id res chain seq x y z
N MET A 1 21.85 -24.41 33.78
CA MET A 1 22.25 -23.27 32.92
C MET A 1 21.76 -23.54 31.52
N SER A 2 20.72 -22.84 31.06
CA SER A 2 20.33 -22.82 29.64
C SER A 2 19.99 -21.36 29.30
N ARG A 3 20.80 -20.75 28.42
CA ARG A 3 20.56 -19.43 27.83
C ARG A 3 20.39 -19.63 26.33
N ARG A 4 19.16 -19.84 25.86
CA ARG A 4 18.76 -19.63 24.47
C ARG A 4 17.39 -18.95 24.50
N ASN A 5 17.23 -17.98 23.61
CA ASN A 5 16.05 -17.15 23.34
C ASN A 5 15.92 -15.88 24.19
N ARG A 6 16.77 -14.89 23.91
CA ARG A 6 16.54 -13.48 24.28
C ARG A 6 16.45 -12.51 23.10
N PHE A 7 16.56 -12.99 21.86
CA PHE A 7 16.50 -12.13 20.66
C PHE A 7 15.19 -12.23 19.87
N ALA A 8 14.32 -13.19 20.18
CA ALA A 8 13.01 -13.33 19.54
C ALA A 8 11.93 -12.40 20.14
N ASP A 9 12.12 -11.90 21.36
CA ASP A 9 11.08 -11.14 22.08
C ASP A 9 11.03 -9.64 21.71
N GLY A 10 12.02 -9.10 21.00
CA GLY A 10 12.06 -7.68 20.63
C GLY A 10 11.11 -7.29 19.48
N TRP A 11 10.80 -8.24 18.58
CA TRP A 11 10.02 -7.98 17.37
C TRP A 11 8.56 -8.43 17.45
N ALA A 12 8.20 -9.28 18.41
CA ALA A 12 6.80 -9.66 18.66
C ALA A 12 5.95 -8.53 19.26
N ALA A 13 6.59 -7.47 19.79
CA ALA A 13 5.91 -6.30 20.34
C ALA A 13 5.66 -5.18 19.31
N LEU A 14 6.25 -5.25 18.12
CA LEU A 14 6.15 -4.21 17.09
C LEU A 14 5.13 -4.52 15.98
N SER A 15 4.53 -5.71 15.97
CA SER A 15 3.28 -5.96 15.22
C SER A 15 2.06 -5.38 15.96
N GLY A 16 2.20 -4.15 16.45
CA GLY A 16 1.12 -3.34 17.00
C GLY A 16 0.23 -2.87 15.86
N VAL A 17 -0.74 -3.71 15.54
CA VAL A 17 -2.04 -3.41 14.91
C VAL A 17 -2.30 -1.90 14.71
N VAL A 18 -2.01 -1.38 13.52
CA VAL A 18 -2.60 -0.13 13.05
C VAL A 18 -3.97 -0.47 12.44
N LEU A 19 -4.98 -0.58 13.31
CA LEU A 19 -6.38 -0.55 12.91
C LEU A 19 -6.71 0.88 12.45
N GLY A 20 -6.38 1.20 11.20
CA GLY A 20 -6.83 2.40 10.51
C GLY A 20 -8.26 2.24 10.01
N GLY A 21 -9.22 2.09 10.92
CA GLY A 21 -10.64 2.16 10.60
C GLY A 21 -11.06 3.60 10.36
N LEU A 22 -11.36 3.97 9.11
CA LEU A 22 -12.14 5.17 8.81
C LEU A 22 -13.61 4.92 9.19
N ALA A 23 -13.94 5.13 10.47
CA ALA A 23 -15.32 5.21 10.92
C ALA A 23 -15.76 6.68 10.90
N PHE A 24 -16.57 7.07 9.91
CA PHE A 24 -17.32 8.31 9.98
C PHE A 24 -18.38 8.18 11.07
N ALA A 25 -18.19 8.86 12.20
CA ALA A 25 -19.21 9.00 13.23
C ALA A 25 -20.28 9.97 12.71
N ALA A 26 -21.46 9.42 12.40
CA ALA A 26 -22.67 10.23 12.27
C ALA A 26 -23.02 10.78 13.66
N ILE A 27 -22.98 12.10 13.81
CA ILE A 27 -23.46 12.81 15.00
C ILE A 27 -25.00 12.84 14.92
N PRO A 28 -25.73 12.21 15.86
CA PRO A 28 -27.18 12.35 15.91
C PRO A 28 -27.55 13.59 16.73
N GLY A 29 -28.15 14.62 16.12
CA GLY A 29 -28.74 15.69 16.95
C GLY A 29 -29.19 17.02 16.34
N GLU A 30 -28.93 17.38 15.08
CA GLU A 30 -29.29 18.72 14.56
C GLU A 30 -30.27 18.64 13.38
N PRO A 31 -31.40 19.38 13.39
CA PRO A 31 -32.35 19.42 12.28
C PRO A 31 -32.21 20.73 11.49
N VAL A 32 -31.33 20.83 10.49
CA VAL A 32 -31.39 21.98 9.55
C VAL A 32 -30.99 21.64 8.11
N ALA A 33 -31.97 21.92 7.23
CA ALA A 33 -31.91 22.26 5.81
C ALA A 33 -31.18 21.33 4.82
N ALA A 34 -32.00 20.70 3.96
CA ALA A 34 -31.59 20.00 2.76
C ALA A 34 -30.80 20.92 1.81
N ILE A 35 -29.48 20.74 1.77
CA ILE A 35 -28.67 21.10 0.61
C ILE A 35 -28.72 19.89 -0.32
N VAL A 36 -29.33 20.05 -1.50
CA VAL A 36 -29.21 19.11 -2.62
C VAL A 36 -27.78 19.24 -3.17
N GLY A 37 -26.82 18.74 -2.40
CA GLY A 37 -25.49 18.42 -2.88
C GLY A 37 -25.58 16.99 -3.39
N VAL A 38 -25.21 16.76 -4.65
CA VAL A 38 -24.90 15.41 -5.14
C VAL A 38 -23.68 14.96 -4.35
N GLY A 39 -23.92 14.40 -3.17
CA GLY A 39 -22.92 13.72 -2.38
C GLY A 39 -22.43 12.56 -3.22
N VAL A 40 -21.16 12.61 -3.60
CA VAL A 40 -20.43 11.41 -4.00
C VAL A 40 -20.42 10.54 -2.75
N ALA A 41 -21.41 9.65 -2.65
CA ALA A 41 -21.47 8.64 -1.64
C ALA A 41 -20.16 7.86 -1.71
N ALA A 42 -19.40 7.87 -0.62
CA ALA A 42 -18.36 6.88 -0.39
C ALA A 42 -19.02 5.52 -0.49
N VAL A 43 -18.78 4.80 -1.59
CA VAL A 43 -19.23 3.42 -1.73
C VAL A 43 -18.36 2.59 -0.80
N ALA A 44 -18.76 2.52 0.47
CA ALA A 44 -18.40 1.44 1.35
C ALA A 44 -19.08 0.19 0.79
N TYR A 45 -18.34 -0.61 0.02
CA TYR A 45 -18.82 -1.91 -0.44
C TYR A 45 -18.73 -2.88 0.75
N GLY A 46 -19.76 -2.83 1.61
CA GLY A 46 -19.95 -3.80 2.68
C GLY A 46 -20.54 -5.09 2.12
N ALA A 47 -19.74 -6.15 2.02
CA ALA A 47 -20.27 -7.50 1.94
C ALA A 47 -20.71 -7.91 3.35
N LYS A 48 -22.02 -7.75 3.61
CA LYS A 48 -22.67 -8.14 4.87
C LYS A 48 -22.79 -9.67 4.93
N VAL A 49 -21.93 -10.33 5.72
CA VAL A 49 -22.25 -11.64 6.29
C VAL A 49 -22.43 -11.48 7.78
N GLY A 50 -23.68 -11.72 8.22
CA GLY A 50 -24.07 -11.65 9.61
C GLY A 50 -23.44 -12.78 10.43
N GLY A 51 -23.03 -12.43 11.64
CA GLY A 51 -22.57 -13.38 12.64
C GLY A 51 -22.00 -12.64 13.84
N SER A 52 -22.85 -12.38 14.84
CA SER A 52 -22.39 -12.05 16.20
C SER A 52 -21.33 -13.05 16.63
N ALA A 53 -20.14 -12.59 16.98
CA ALA A 53 -19.17 -13.39 17.70
C ALA A 53 -18.47 -12.52 18.73
N LEU A 54 -18.78 -12.81 19.99
CA LEU A 54 -17.95 -12.52 21.14
C LEU A 54 -16.51 -12.89 20.79
N VAL A 55 -15.60 -11.93 20.95
CA VAL A 55 -14.17 -12.09 20.68
C VAL A 55 -13.60 -13.05 21.72
N ASP A 56 -13.50 -14.31 21.34
CA ASP A 56 -12.78 -15.34 22.07
C ASP A 56 -11.28 -15.17 21.79
N ARG A 57 -10.53 -14.78 22.82
CA ARG A 57 -9.19 -14.19 22.75
C ARG A 57 -8.06 -15.23 22.57
N ASN A 58 -8.39 -16.44 22.10
CA ASN A 58 -7.48 -17.59 22.20
C ASN A 58 -7.39 -18.48 20.95
N LYS A 59 -7.67 -17.95 19.76
CA LYS A 59 -7.37 -18.65 18.49
C LYS A 59 -6.19 -18.00 17.78
N PRO A 60 -5.22 -18.78 17.27
CA PRO A 60 -4.15 -18.25 16.44
C PRO A 60 -4.76 -17.58 15.20
N ASP A 61 -4.32 -16.36 14.91
CA ASP A 61 -4.78 -15.51 13.80
C ASP A 61 -4.87 -16.29 12.49
N SER A 62 -6.08 -16.71 12.13
CA SER A 62 -6.39 -17.01 10.73
C SER A 62 -6.56 -15.67 10.04
N MET A 63 -5.52 -15.27 9.29
CA MET A 63 -5.44 -14.09 8.43
C MET A 63 -6.80 -13.76 7.81
N ALA A 64 -7.32 -12.56 8.11
CA ALA A 64 -8.50 -12.04 7.43
C ALA A 64 -8.25 -12.04 5.90
N PRO A 65 -9.26 -12.36 5.07
CA PRO A 65 -9.13 -12.28 3.62
C PRO A 65 -8.59 -10.91 3.21
N LEU A 66 -7.69 -10.86 2.22
CA LEU A 66 -7.24 -9.59 1.61
C LEU A 66 -8.45 -8.87 1.00
N GLU A 67 -9.06 -7.97 1.76
CA GLU A 67 -10.27 -7.23 1.35
C GLU A 67 -9.95 -6.18 0.28
N GLY A 68 -10.84 -6.02 -0.70
CA GLY A 68 -10.75 -4.99 -1.74
C GLY A 68 -10.77 -5.54 -3.18
N PRO A 69 -11.06 -4.67 -4.17
CA PRO A 69 -11.12 -5.06 -5.57
C PRO A 69 -9.76 -5.51 -6.09
N LEU A 70 -9.78 -6.44 -7.06
CA LEU A 70 -8.57 -6.84 -7.76
C LEU A 70 -8.14 -5.76 -8.76
N PRO A 71 -6.82 -5.60 -9.00
CA PRO A 71 -6.33 -4.70 -10.03
C PRO A 71 -6.86 -5.10 -11.41
N LYS A 72 -7.15 -4.10 -12.24
CA LYS A 72 -7.62 -4.31 -13.61
C LYS A 72 -6.51 -4.94 -14.44
N ARG A 73 -6.90 -5.72 -15.45
CA ARG A 73 -5.96 -6.26 -16.43
C ARG A 73 -5.21 -5.14 -17.16
N GLY A 74 -3.89 -5.25 -17.22
CA GLY A 74 -2.97 -4.28 -17.79
C GLY A 74 -2.71 -3.05 -16.92
N SER A 75 -3.31 -2.94 -15.73
CA SER A 75 -3.01 -1.79 -14.85
C SER A 75 -1.59 -1.89 -14.29
N PRO A 76 -0.95 -0.75 -13.96
CA PRO A 76 0.38 -0.76 -13.35
C PRO A 76 0.44 -1.62 -12.08
N ALA A 77 -0.62 -1.62 -11.27
CA ALA A 77 -0.70 -2.46 -10.08
C ALA A 77 -0.69 -3.97 -10.41
N GLU A 78 -1.38 -4.41 -11.46
CA GLU A 78 -1.32 -5.81 -11.90
C GLU A 78 0.10 -6.17 -12.38
N VAL A 79 0.72 -5.30 -13.17
CA VAL A 79 2.07 -5.51 -13.72
C VAL A 79 3.10 -5.68 -12.60
N TRP A 80 3.12 -4.76 -11.63
CA TRP A 80 4.07 -4.82 -10.52
C TRP A 80 3.83 -6.00 -9.59
N LEU A 81 2.57 -6.30 -9.27
CA LEU A 81 2.23 -7.51 -8.50
C LEU A 81 2.70 -8.79 -9.21
N GLY A 82 2.44 -8.89 -10.53
CA GLY A 82 2.86 -10.04 -11.32
C GLY A 82 4.39 -10.20 -11.38
N ARG A 83 5.13 -9.08 -11.47
CA ARG A 83 6.60 -9.08 -11.39
C ARG A 83 7.10 -9.53 -10.02
N ALA A 84 6.53 -9.02 -8.93
CA ALA A 84 6.88 -9.42 -7.58
C ALA A 84 6.65 -10.94 -7.35
N GLN A 85 5.50 -11.46 -7.79
CA GLN A 85 5.20 -12.90 -7.73
C GLN A 85 6.21 -13.73 -8.54
N ASN A 86 6.63 -13.22 -9.71
CA ASN A 86 7.65 -13.87 -10.52
C ASN A 86 9.02 -13.86 -9.84
N ALA A 87 9.39 -12.75 -9.20
CA ALA A 87 10.63 -12.64 -8.44
C ALA A 87 10.66 -13.67 -7.29
N THR A 88 9.59 -13.79 -6.51
CA THR A 88 9.50 -14.78 -5.42
C THR A 88 9.61 -16.22 -5.95
N ARG A 89 8.96 -16.55 -7.08
CA ARG A 89 9.10 -17.89 -7.69
C ARG A 89 10.52 -18.18 -8.17
N LYS A 90 11.19 -17.19 -8.78
CA LYS A 90 12.58 -17.32 -9.21
C LYS A 90 13.51 -17.55 -8.03
N ARG A 91 13.30 -16.83 -6.93
CA ARG A 91 14.00 -17.04 -5.67
C ARG A 91 13.85 -18.48 -5.18
N ASP A 92 12.63 -18.98 -5.10
CA ASP A 92 12.38 -20.34 -4.60
C ASP A 92 13.08 -21.39 -5.47
N ALA A 93 13.12 -21.18 -6.79
CA ALA A 93 13.90 -22.01 -7.70
C ALA A 93 15.41 -21.92 -7.47
N LEU A 94 15.95 -20.72 -7.20
CA LEU A 94 17.38 -20.53 -6.86
C LEU A 94 17.73 -21.24 -5.56
N ILE A 95 16.95 -21.05 -4.49
CA ILE A 95 17.16 -21.70 -3.18
C ILE A 95 17.09 -23.22 -3.33
N ALA A 96 16.13 -23.73 -4.11
CA ALA A 96 16.02 -25.16 -4.38
C ALA A 96 17.23 -25.74 -5.13
N SER A 97 17.91 -24.94 -5.95
CA SER A 97 19.11 -25.35 -6.70
C SER A 97 20.42 -25.32 -5.90
N ALA A 98 20.43 -24.67 -4.73
CA ALA A 98 21.61 -24.61 -3.87
C ALA A 98 21.99 -26.02 -3.37
N SER A 99 23.26 -26.39 -3.54
CA SER A 99 23.78 -27.70 -3.14
C SER A 99 24.22 -27.76 -1.67
N ASP A 100 24.53 -26.60 -1.07
CA ASP A 100 24.95 -26.50 0.33
C ASP A 100 23.72 -26.41 1.25
N SER A 101 23.57 -27.39 2.15
CA SER A 101 22.45 -27.47 3.09
C SER A 101 22.44 -26.33 4.12
N TYR A 102 23.62 -25.86 4.55
CA TYR A 102 23.70 -24.77 5.52
C TYR A 102 23.27 -23.44 4.90
N LEU A 103 23.75 -23.16 3.68
CA LEU A 103 23.31 -21.98 2.93
C LEU A 103 21.81 -22.03 2.65
N LYS A 104 21.26 -23.21 2.35
CA LYS A 104 19.83 -23.40 2.13
C LYS A 104 18.99 -23.06 3.36
N ASP A 105 19.37 -23.55 4.54
CA ASP A 105 18.67 -23.23 5.80
C ASP A 105 18.64 -21.72 6.09
N GLN A 106 19.73 -21.02 5.76
CA GLN A 106 19.80 -19.56 5.92
C GLN A 106 18.93 -18.83 4.89
N LEU A 107 18.94 -19.27 3.64
CA LEU A 107 18.11 -18.71 2.57
C LEU A 107 16.60 -18.96 2.80
N ASP A 108 16.23 -20.05 3.48
CA ASP A 108 14.84 -20.31 3.86
C ASP A 108 14.29 -19.24 4.82
N SER A 109 15.13 -18.69 5.71
CA SER A 109 14.73 -17.55 6.56
C SER A 109 14.44 -16.30 5.74
N VAL A 110 15.29 -15.99 4.75
CA VAL A 110 15.08 -14.90 3.79
C VAL A 110 13.79 -15.16 2.99
N ALA A 111 13.52 -16.41 2.64
CA ALA A 111 12.35 -16.78 1.86
C ALA A 111 11.03 -16.44 2.57
N ILE A 112 10.95 -16.73 3.87
CA ILE A 112 9.81 -16.38 4.74
C ILE A 112 9.58 -14.87 4.76
N GLN A 113 10.66 -14.09 4.89
CA GLN A 113 10.56 -12.63 5.00
C GLN A 113 10.00 -11.96 3.74
N THR A 114 10.52 -12.31 2.57
CA THR A 114 10.01 -11.79 1.29
C THR A 114 8.56 -12.21 1.03
N SER A 115 8.09 -13.35 1.55
CA SER A 115 6.67 -13.74 1.42
C SER A 115 5.75 -12.72 2.09
N GLY A 116 6.17 -12.17 3.24
CA GLY A 116 5.48 -11.03 3.87
C GLY A 116 5.56 -9.74 3.03
N THR A 117 6.67 -9.51 2.33
CA THR A 117 6.78 -8.39 1.36
C THR A 117 5.81 -8.57 0.19
N LEU A 118 5.68 -9.78 -0.35
CA LEU A 118 4.74 -10.09 -1.44
C LEU A 118 3.28 -9.90 -1.00
N GLU A 119 2.94 -10.29 0.23
CA GLU A 119 1.62 -10.04 0.81
C GLU A 119 1.34 -8.53 0.90
N THR A 120 2.32 -7.76 1.34
CA THR A 120 2.23 -6.29 1.40
C THR A 120 2.01 -5.68 0.02
N ILE A 121 2.76 -6.11 -1.00
CA ILE A 121 2.54 -5.69 -2.40
C ILE A 121 1.14 -6.08 -2.88
N GLY A 122 0.64 -7.27 -2.51
CA GLY A 122 -0.71 -7.70 -2.80
C GLY A 122 -1.78 -6.79 -2.19
N ARG A 123 -1.60 -6.37 -0.93
CA ARG A 123 -2.49 -5.39 -0.27
C ARG A 123 -2.44 -4.02 -0.96
N LEU A 124 -1.24 -3.51 -1.26
CA LEU A 124 -1.07 -2.23 -1.99
C LEU A 124 -1.76 -2.27 -3.36
N SER A 125 -1.67 -3.38 -4.08
CA SER A 125 -2.33 -3.54 -5.39
C SER A 125 -3.85 -3.38 -5.33
N ARG A 126 -4.48 -3.85 -4.24
CA ARG A 126 -5.93 -3.73 -4.02
C ARG A 126 -6.33 -2.32 -3.61
N GLN A 127 -5.48 -1.64 -2.84
CA GLN A 127 -5.66 -0.22 -2.52
C GLN A 127 -5.59 0.64 -3.78
N VAL A 128 -4.60 0.39 -4.66
CA VAL A 128 -4.51 1.06 -5.97
C VAL A 128 -5.76 0.78 -6.80
N ALA A 129 -6.22 -0.48 -6.87
CA ALA A 129 -7.43 -0.83 -7.60
C ALA A 129 -8.69 -0.10 -7.07
N ALA A 130 -8.81 0.07 -5.75
CA ALA A 130 -9.90 0.83 -5.14
C ALA A 130 -9.83 2.32 -5.49
N LEU A 131 -8.63 2.93 -5.46
CA LEU A 131 -8.43 4.32 -5.88
C LEU A 131 -8.75 4.52 -7.36
N GLU A 132 -8.31 3.61 -8.24
CA GLU A 132 -8.61 3.66 -9.67
C GLU A 132 -10.13 3.57 -9.92
N GLN A 133 -10.86 2.71 -9.21
CA GLN A 133 -12.33 2.67 -9.28
C GLN A 133 -12.98 3.97 -8.79
N GLY A 134 -12.41 4.62 -7.77
CA GLY A 134 -12.87 5.93 -7.30
C GLY A 134 -12.65 7.02 -8.35
N LEU A 135 -11.46 7.05 -8.95
CA LEU A 135 -11.08 8.01 -9.99
C LEU A 135 -11.97 7.87 -11.24
N ASP A 136 -12.30 6.64 -11.67
CA ASP A 136 -13.18 6.40 -12.83
C ASP A 136 -14.57 7.02 -12.67
N ARG A 137 -15.04 7.20 -11.43
CA ARG A 137 -16.36 7.77 -11.13
C ARG A 137 -16.38 9.29 -11.18
N ILE A 138 -15.22 9.95 -11.16
CA ILE A 138 -15.12 11.40 -11.19
C ILE A 138 -15.13 11.86 -12.65
N PRO A 139 -16.13 12.65 -13.10
CA PRO A 139 -16.25 13.08 -14.49
C PRO A 139 -15.31 14.26 -14.79
N LEU A 140 -13.98 14.01 -14.77
CA LEU A 140 -12.93 15.04 -14.88
C LEU A 140 -13.15 16.01 -16.06
N ALA A 141 -13.48 15.48 -17.24
CA ALA A 141 -13.71 16.30 -18.43
C ALA A 141 -14.86 17.29 -18.23
N ARG A 142 -15.98 16.84 -17.63
CA ARG A 142 -17.14 17.71 -17.34
C ARG A 142 -16.81 18.74 -16.26
N LEU A 143 -16.07 18.35 -15.21
CA LEU A 143 -15.67 19.28 -14.16
C LEU A 143 -14.74 20.37 -14.69
N THR A 144 -13.81 20.02 -15.59
CA THR A 144 -12.88 20.98 -16.21
C THR A 144 -13.61 21.93 -17.14
N GLU A 145 -14.56 21.43 -17.94
CA GLU A 145 -15.43 22.27 -18.77
C GLU A 145 -16.27 23.22 -17.90
N GLN A 146 -16.90 22.70 -16.84
CA GLN A 146 -17.71 23.47 -15.92
C GLN A 146 -16.89 24.55 -15.21
N GLN A 147 -15.67 24.24 -14.78
CA GLN A 147 -14.74 25.22 -14.21
C GLN A 147 -14.48 26.36 -15.20
N SER A 148 -14.14 26.04 -16.45
CA SER A 148 -13.86 27.04 -17.48
C SER A 148 -15.06 27.94 -17.77
N ARG A 149 -16.28 27.36 -17.80
CA ARG A 149 -17.53 28.09 -17.99
C ARG A 149 -17.83 29.03 -16.83
N LEU A 150 -17.76 28.53 -15.59
CA LEU A 150 -18.01 29.33 -14.38
C LEU A 150 -16.97 30.45 -14.22
N GLN A 151 -15.71 30.20 -14.57
CA GLN A 151 -14.66 31.22 -14.59
C GLN A 151 -14.98 32.34 -15.60
N ALA A 152 -15.46 31.97 -16.80
CA ALA A 152 -15.86 32.95 -17.80
C ALA A 152 -17.10 33.76 -17.37
N GLU A 153 -18.06 33.14 -16.69
CA GLU A 153 -19.23 33.82 -16.12
C GLU A 153 -18.84 34.80 -15.01
N ALA A 154 -17.94 34.39 -14.10
CA ALA A 154 -17.42 35.26 -13.05
C ALA A 154 -16.71 36.50 -13.62
N ASN A 155 -15.96 36.34 -14.70
CA ASN A 155 -15.22 37.43 -15.36
C ASN A 155 -16.13 38.44 -16.08
N ARG A 156 -17.37 38.08 -16.41
CA ARG A 156 -18.31 38.99 -17.11
C ARG A 156 -18.97 40.02 -16.20
N GLY A 157 -18.81 39.91 -14.87
CA GLY A 157 -19.34 40.88 -13.92
C GLY A 157 -20.87 40.90 -13.86
N LEU A 158 -21.48 39.79 -13.43
CA LEU A 158 -22.93 39.71 -13.17
C LEU A 158 -23.33 40.55 -11.95
N THR A 159 -24.64 40.74 -11.76
CA THR A 159 -25.21 41.38 -10.56
C THR A 159 -24.75 40.72 -9.26
N ASP A 160 -24.76 41.46 -8.14
CA ASP A 160 -24.19 41.02 -6.86
C ASP A 160 -24.65 39.62 -6.43
N GLU A 161 -25.94 39.29 -6.56
CA GLU A 161 -26.48 37.98 -6.17
C GLU A 161 -26.02 36.84 -7.08
N SER A 162 -26.00 37.06 -8.40
CA SER A 162 -25.49 36.08 -9.36
C SER A 162 -23.98 35.87 -9.22
N SER A 163 -23.23 36.90 -8.81
CA SER A 163 -21.80 36.80 -8.56
C SER A 163 -21.48 35.87 -7.39
N ILE A 164 -22.29 35.91 -6.31
CA ILE A 164 -22.13 35.04 -5.14
C ILE A 164 -22.39 33.58 -5.52
N GLU A 165 -23.47 33.30 -6.24
CA GLU A 165 -23.83 31.95 -6.65
C GLU A 165 -22.79 31.33 -7.60
N THR A 166 -22.31 32.10 -8.59
CA THR A 166 -21.22 31.67 -9.49
C THR A 166 -19.94 31.40 -8.69
N SER A 167 -19.61 32.23 -7.70
CA SER A 167 -18.42 32.03 -6.86
C SER A 167 -18.50 30.75 -6.01
N ASN A 168 -19.68 30.44 -5.46
CA ASN A 168 -19.91 29.24 -4.67
C ASN A 168 -19.83 27.98 -5.54
N SER A 169 -20.44 28.02 -6.72
CA SER A 169 -20.35 26.96 -7.72
C SER A 169 -18.90 26.71 -8.15
N LEU A 170 -18.13 27.77 -8.43
CA LEU A 170 -16.73 27.68 -8.81
C LEU A 170 -15.88 27.07 -7.68
N ARG A 171 -16.12 27.48 -6.42
CA ARG A 171 -15.47 26.90 -5.25
C ARG A 171 -15.72 25.39 -5.17
N SER A 172 -16.97 24.95 -5.30
CA SER A 172 -17.32 23.52 -5.23
C SER A 172 -16.69 22.70 -6.36
N VAL A 173 -16.63 23.22 -7.60
CA VAL A 173 -15.95 22.54 -8.70
C VAL A 173 -14.45 22.45 -8.45
N ASN A 174 -13.82 23.51 -7.94
CA ASN A 174 -12.40 23.51 -7.60
C ASN A 174 -12.08 22.48 -6.49
N GLU A 175 -12.92 22.38 -5.46
CA GLU A 175 -12.77 21.37 -4.40
C GLU A 175 -12.83 19.95 -4.94
N GLN A 176 -13.74 19.68 -5.89
CA GLN A 176 -13.83 18.37 -6.56
C GLN A 176 -12.59 18.05 -7.41
N LEU A 177 -12.09 19.03 -8.17
CA LEU A 177 -10.85 18.87 -8.96
C LEU A 177 -9.63 18.67 -8.07
N GLN A 178 -9.55 19.38 -6.93
CA GLN A 178 -8.47 19.19 -5.96
C GLN A 178 -8.54 17.79 -5.31
N SER A 179 -9.74 17.30 -5.01
CA SER A 179 -9.95 15.93 -4.53
C SER A 179 -9.48 14.88 -5.54
N PHE A 180 -9.82 15.07 -6.83
CA PHE A 180 -9.32 14.22 -7.91
C PHE A 180 -7.79 14.20 -7.96
N GLN A 181 -7.14 15.37 -7.89
CA GLN A 181 -5.67 15.48 -7.90
C GLN A 181 -5.03 14.75 -6.71
N ARG A 182 -5.60 14.88 -5.50
CA ARG A 182 -5.13 14.16 -4.30
C ARG A 182 -5.25 12.64 -4.46
N LEU A 183 -6.38 12.14 -4.97
CA LEU A 183 -6.58 10.71 -5.22
C LEU A 183 -5.60 10.17 -6.27
N HIS A 184 -5.35 10.93 -7.34
CA HIS A 184 -4.41 10.55 -8.39
C HIS A 184 -2.97 10.50 -7.84
N ALA A 185 -2.56 11.53 -7.08
CA ALA A 185 -1.24 11.56 -6.44
C ALA A 185 -1.05 10.40 -5.44
N ALA A 186 -2.08 10.09 -4.65
CA ALA A 186 -2.05 8.94 -3.74
C ALA A 186 -1.89 7.61 -4.51
N ARG A 187 -2.61 7.45 -5.63
CA ARG A 187 -2.50 6.28 -6.50
C ARG A 187 -1.08 6.14 -7.06
N ASP A 188 -0.50 7.21 -7.58
CA ASP A 188 0.85 7.17 -8.15
C ASP A 188 1.92 6.88 -7.09
N GLY A 189 1.76 7.44 -5.88
CA GLY A 189 2.63 7.14 -4.75
C GLY A 189 2.60 5.66 -4.35
N LEU A 190 1.42 5.03 -4.36
CA LEU A 190 1.30 3.59 -4.09
C LEU A 190 1.92 2.73 -5.21
N VAL A 191 1.73 3.12 -6.47
CA VAL A 191 2.35 2.42 -7.61
C VAL A 191 3.88 2.50 -7.54
N ALA A 192 4.44 3.68 -7.24
CA ALA A 192 5.88 3.85 -7.07
C ALA A 192 6.46 2.99 -5.93
N ARG A 193 5.72 2.81 -4.84
CA ARG A 193 6.11 1.92 -3.74
C ARG A 193 6.10 0.45 -4.16
N MET A 194 5.08 0.03 -4.91
CA MET A 194 5.03 -1.33 -5.46
C MET A 194 6.20 -1.58 -6.40
N GLU A 195 6.53 -0.61 -7.25
CA GLU A 195 7.70 -0.66 -8.14
C GLU A 195 9.00 -0.82 -7.34
N SER A 196 9.26 0.08 -6.38
CA SER A 196 10.47 0.04 -5.55
C SER A 196 10.61 -1.28 -4.79
N ALA A 197 9.54 -1.75 -4.13
CA ALA A 197 9.55 -3.02 -3.43
C ALA A 197 9.81 -4.21 -4.37
N THR A 198 9.22 -4.19 -5.56
CA THR A 198 9.42 -5.23 -6.57
C THR A 198 10.86 -5.25 -7.08
N VAL A 199 11.43 -4.09 -7.38
CA VAL A 199 12.84 -3.96 -7.81
C VAL A 199 13.78 -4.45 -6.70
N GLY A 200 13.49 -4.15 -5.44
CA GLY A 200 14.23 -4.69 -4.29
C GLY A 200 14.21 -6.23 -4.23
N LEU A 201 13.06 -6.86 -4.50
CA LEU A 201 12.97 -8.32 -4.57
C LEU A 201 13.77 -8.92 -5.75
N GLU A 202 13.82 -8.21 -6.87
CA GLU A 202 14.62 -8.62 -8.03
C GLU A 202 16.14 -8.47 -7.78
N SER A 203 16.54 -7.41 -7.07
CA SER A 203 17.92 -7.21 -6.58
C SER A 203 18.35 -8.34 -5.65
N LEU A 204 17.51 -8.67 -4.66
CA LEU A 204 17.73 -9.78 -3.73
C LEU A 204 17.97 -11.11 -4.46
N ASN A 205 17.22 -11.40 -5.52
CA ASN A 205 17.44 -12.60 -6.32
C ASN A 205 18.81 -12.63 -6.99
N SER A 206 19.31 -11.47 -7.43
CA SER A 206 20.64 -11.35 -8.04
C SER A 206 21.72 -11.63 -6.99
N HIS A 207 21.59 -11.08 -5.79
CA HIS A 207 22.50 -11.36 -4.67
C HIS A 207 22.46 -12.82 -4.22
N ILE A 208 21.29 -13.46 -4.17
CA ILE A 208 21.17 -14.89 -3.84
C ILE A 208 21.86 -15.76 -4.91
N ALA A 209 21.66 -15.44 -6.19
CA ALA A 209 22.31 -16.16 -7.28
C ALA A 209 23.84 -16.02 -7.21
N GLU A 210 24.34 -14.83 -6.90
CA GLU A 210 25.77 -14.57 -6.69
C GLU A 210 26.31 -15.38 -5.51
N LEU A 211 25.61 -15.38 -4.37
CA LEU A 211 25.99 -16.18 -3.19
C LEU A 211 26.10 -17.68 -3.49
N ILE A 212 25.14 -18.23 -4.23
CA ILE A 212 25.15 -19.65 -4.63
C ILE A 212 26.32 -19.94 -5.58
N ALA A 213 26.63 -19.03 -6.50
CA ALA A 213 27.77 -19.19 -7.40
C ALA A 213 29.12 -19.11 -6.65
N MET A 214 29.23 -18.20 -5.68
CA MET A 214 30.41 -18.08 -4.82
C MET A 214 30.59 -19.30 -3.92
N SER A 215 29.51 -19.85 -3.35
CA SER A 215 29.61 -21.06 -2.52
C SER A 215 30.01 -22.29 -3.33
N ALA A 216 29.58 -22.39 -4.60
CA ALA A 216 29.98 -23.48 -5.49
C ALA A 216 31.46 -23.43 -5.92
N THR A 217 32.04 -22.23 -5.97
CA THR A 217 33.45 -22.04 -6.36
C THR A 217 34.40 -22.04 -5.16
N SER A 218 33.92 -21.69 -3.97
CA SER A 218 34.71 -21.60 -2.74
C SER A 218 34.80 -22.95 -2.01
N VAL A 219 35.50 -23.92 -2.59
CA VAL A 219 35.79 -25.23 -1.97
C VAL A 219 36.73 -25.10 -0.74
N THR A 220 37.18 -23.90 -0.36
CA THR A 220 38.26 -23.71 0.63
C THR A 220 38.13 -22.59 1.67
N VAL A 221 36.96 -21.95 1.86
CA VAL A 221 36.82 -20.93 2.93
C VAL A 221 35.64 -21.25 3.84
N GLN A 222 35.91 -22.09 4.83
CA GLN A 222 34.92 -22.67 5.71
C GLN A 222 34.42 -21.73 6.84
N ASN A 223 34.72 -20.42 6.86
CA ASN A 223 34.42 -19.62 8.06
C ASN A 223 34.20 -18.09 7.96
N LEU A 224 34.17 -17.41 6.80
CA LEU A 224 34.22 -15.92 6.85
C LEU A 224 33.26 -15.10 5.98
N SER A 225 32.37 -15.71 5.17
CA SER A 225 31.61 -14.89 4.20
C SER A 225 30.08 -15.09 4.21
N GLY A 226 29.54 -16.20 4.72
CA GLY A 226 28.10 -16.47 4.66
C GLY A 226 27.27 -15.58 5.59
N GLU A 227 27.67 -15.48 6.85
CA GLU A 227 26.89 -14.80 7.90
C GLU A 227 26.82 -13.28 7.67
N GLY A 228 27.91 -12.66 7.20
CA GLY A 228 27.94 -11.23 6.88
C GLY A 228 27.08 -10.86 5.67
N THR A 229 27.01 -11.71 4.64
CA THR A 229 26.15 -11.42 3.49
C THR A 229 24.68 -11.63 3.81
N ILE A 230 24.33 -12.62 4.63
CA ILE A 230 22.93 -12.82 5.05
C ILE A 230 22.46 -11.69 5.97
N GLU A 231 23.33 -11.18 6.84
CA GLU A 231 23.03 -9.98 7.61
C GLU A 231 22.78 -8.78 6.69
N ALA A 232 23.59 -8.62 5.62
CA ALA A 232 23.36 -7.58 4.62
C ALA A 232 22.02 -7.76 3.87
N LEU A 233 21.61 -8.99 3.55
CA LEU A 233 20.31 -9.27 2.92
C LEU A 233 19.13 -8.98 3.86
N ASN A 234 19.26 -9.32 5.14
CA ASN A 234 18.27 -8.99 6.15
C ASN A 234 18.17 -7.48 6.36
N GLN A 235 19.31 -6.77 6.34
CA GLN A 235 19.35 -5.32 6.41
C GLN A 235 18.68 -4.69 5.18
N GLU A 236 18.97 -5.15 3.96
CA GLU A 236 18.33 -4.66 2.73
C GLU A 236 16.80 -4.85 2.78
N LEU A 237 16.32 -6.01 3.26
CA LEU A 237 14.88 -6.24 3.48
C LEU A 237 14.28 -5.35 4.57
N SER A 238 15.02 -5.11 5.65
CA SER A 238 14.62 -4.20 6.71
C SER A 238 14.50 -2.76 6.19
N ASP A 239 15.45 -2.31 5.38
CA ASP A 239 15.48 -0.97 4.79
C ASP A 239 14.33 -0.78 3.80
N ILE A 240 14.01 -1.81 2.99
CA ILE A 240 12.84 -1.78 2.10
C ILE A 240 11.56 -1.65 2.91
N ARG A 241 11.40 -2.39 4.01
CA ARG A 241 10.21 -2.30 4.88
C ARG A 241 10.12 -0.96 5.60
N ALA A 242 11.22 -0.47 6.14
CA ALA A 242 11.28 0.84 6.78
C ALA A 242 10.92 1.95 5.80
N GLY A 243 11.42 1.89 4.56
CA GLY A 243 11.04 2.82 3.49
C GLY A 243 9.56 2.75 3.12
N LEU A 244 8.94 1.57 3.17
CA LEU A 244 7.50 1.41 2.97
C LEU A 244 6.70 2.04 4.13
N GLU A 245 7.10 1.81 5.38
CA GLU A 245 6.43 2.35 6.58
C GLU A 245 6.58 3.87 6.74
N GLU A 246 7.78 4.41 6.48
CA GLU A 246 8.04 5.85 6.51
C GLU A 246 7.20 6.58 5.46
N SER A 247 7.07 5.98 4.26
CA SER A 247 6.25 6.53 3.20
C SER A 247 4.74 6.51 3.52
N GLU A 248 4.26 5.53 4.28
CA GLU A 248 2.88 5.53 4.80
C GLU A 248 2.66 6.65 5.81
N THR A 249 3.63 6.90 6.68
CA THR A 249 3.57 7.97 7.67
C THR A 249 3.55 9.34 7.01
N TYR A 250 4.40 9.58 6.01
CA TYR A 250 4.40 10.82 5.22
C TYR A 250 3.07 11.03 4.49
N THR A 251 2.50 9.97 3.90
CA THR A 251 1.20 10.05 3.23
C THR A 251 0.08 10.40 4.20
N ARG A 252 0.11 9.85 5.42
CA ARG A 252 -0.85 10.13 6.48
C ARG A 252 -0.73 11.55 7.01
N GLU A 253 0.49 12.06 7.14
CA GLU A 253 0.75 13.42 7.60
C GLU A 253 0.30 14.45 6.57
N VAL A 254 0.63 14.26 5.29
CA VAL A 254 0.23 15.16 4.20
C VAL A 254 -1.29 15.14 3.98
N LEU A 255 -1.92 13.96 3.97
CA LEU A 255 -3.38 13.85 3.82
C LEU A 255 -4.16 14.27 5.09
N GLY A 256 -3.54 14.16 6.27
CA GLY A 256 -4.17 14.53 7.55
C GLY A 256 -4.08 16.02 7.87
N ARG A 257 -3.04 16.72 7.40
CA ARG A 257 -2.81 18.14 7.69
C ARG A 257 -3.74 19.10 6.92
N ASP A 258 -4.32 18.65 5.81
CA ASP A 258 -5.23 19.47 4.98
C ASP A 258 -6.71 19.41 5.43
N LEU A 259 -7.00 18.74 6.55
CA LEU A 259 -8.37 18.57 7.09
C LEU A 259 -8.62 19.29 8.43
N THR A 260 -7.68 20.12 8.89
CA THR A 260 -7.81 21.00 10.07
C THR A 260 -7.64 22.45 9.68
#